data_AF-A0A8B0SXZ1-F1
#
_entry.id   AF-A0A8B0SXZ1-F1
#
_cell.length_a   1.000
_cell.length_b   1.000
_cell.length_c   1.000
_cell.angle_alpha   90.00
_cell.angle_beta   90.00
_cell.angle_gamma   90.00
#
_symmetry.space_group_name_H-M   'P 1'
#
loop_
_entity.id
_entity.type
_entity.pdbx_description
1 polymer ?
#
loop_
_entity_poly.entity_id
_entity_poly.type
_entity_poly.pdbx_seq_one_letter_code
_entity_poly.pdbx_strand_id
1 'polypeptide(L)' 'MPGVFRLSVDMLLHDAAQFVQAGIPAIALFPCIESSAKSLMADASWDPSGLVPRTVRALKKRLFLNSG' A
#
# COMPACT_ATOMS: atom_id res chain seq x y z
N MET A 1 -13.85 11.25 -6.86
CA MET A 1 -14.07 11.20 -5.41
C MET A 1 -13.42 12.43 -4.80
N PRO A 2 -14.15 13.52 -4.58
CA PRO A 2 -13.59 14.71 -3.94
C PRO A 2 -12.99 14.36 -2.57
N GLY A 3 -11.80 14.89 -2.26
CA GLY A 3 -11.08 14.64 -1.00
C GLY A 3 -10.34 13.29 -0.91
N VAL A 4 -10.32 12.49 -1.98
CA VAL A 4 -9.63 11.19 -2.02
C VAL A 4 -8.49 11.22 -3.05
N PHE A 5 -7.32 10.74 -2.64
CA PHE A 5 -6.10 10.79 -3.43
C PHE A 5 -5.49 9.40 -3.60
N ARG A 6 -4.77 9.22 -4.72
CA ARG A 6 -3.85 8.08 -4.85
C ARG A 6 -2.56 8.48 -4.15
N LEU A 7 -2.14 7.65 -3.20
CA LEU A 7 -0.91 7.87 -2.46
C LEU A 7 0.19 6.99 -3.02
N SER A 8 1.41 7.52 -3.07
CA SER A 8 2.60 6.68 -3.18
C SER A 8 2.77 5.85 -1.89
N VAL A 9 3.63 4.83 -1.93
CA VAL A 9 3.92 4.02 -0.74
C VAL A 9 4.48 4.90 0.37
N ASP A 10 5.40 5.82 0.07
CA ASP A 10 6.01 6.69 1.08
C ASP A 10 4.99 7.63 1.74
N MET A 11 4.06 8.20 0.96
CA MET A 11 2.97 9.02 1.50
C MET A 11 2.02 8.20 2.37
N LEU A 12 1.65 6.99 1.93
CA LEU A 12 0.83 6.10 2.74
C LEU A 12 1.52 5.74 4.08
N LEU A 13 2.82 5.51 4.08
CA LEU A 13 3.57 5.21 5.32
C LEU A 13 3.62 6.39 6.29
N HIS A 14 3.61 7.63 5.78
CA HIS A 14 3.51 8.83 6.61
C HIS A 14 2.14 8.88 7.33
N ASP A 15 1.06 8.66 6.58
CA ASP A 15 -0.31 8.75 7.11
C ASP A 15 -0.68 7.54 7.99
N ALA A 16 -0.13 6.36 7.70
CA ALA A 16 -0.51 5.12 8.37
C ALA A 16 -0.27 5.14 9.88
N ALA A 17 0.72 5.89 10.37
CA ALA A 17 0.93 6.08 11.80
C ALA A 17 -0.24 6.83 12.46
N GLN A 18 -0.79 7.84 11.77
CA GLN A 18 -1.95 8.60 12.26
C GLN A 18 -3.20 7.73 12.27
N PHE A 19 -3.38 6.86 11.28
CA PHE A 19 -4.51 5.92 11.24
C PHE A 19 -4.52 4.98 12.46
N VAL A 20 -3.34 4.45 12.84
CA VAL A 20 -3.20 3.62 14.04
C VAL A 20 -3.52 4.42 15.30
N GLN A 21 -2.99 5.64 15.43
CA GLN A 21 -3.29 6.52 16.57
C GLN A 21 -4.78 6.86 16.68
N ALA A 22 -5.46 7.02 15.54
CA ALA A 22 -6.90 7.24 15.47
C ALA A 22 -7.74 5.97 15.73
N GLY A 23 -7.11 4.82 15.99
CA GLY A 23 -7.80 3.55 16.27
C GLY A 23 -8.37 2.85 15.02
N ILE A 24 -7.93 3.22 13.81
CA ILE A 24 -8.37 2.56 12.58
C ILE A 24 -7.71 1.18 12.50
N PRO A 25 -8.49 0.08 12.47
CA PRO A 25 -7.94 -1.26 12.66
C PRO A 25 -7.33 -1.86 11.39
N ALA A 26 -7.66 -1.33 10.22
CA ALA A 26 -7.27 -1.94 8.94
C ALA A 26 -7.20 -0.92 7.79
N ILE A 27 -6.39 -1.27 6.78
CA ILE A 27 -6.27 -0.55 5.50
C ILE A 27 -6.53 -1.54 4.37
N ALA A 28 -7.44 -1.21 3.45
CA ALA A 28 -7.65 -1.96 2.21
C ALA A 28 -6.86 -1.30 1.06
N LEU A 29 -6.01 -2.07 0.38
CA LEU A 29 -5.14 -1.56 -0.70
C LEU A 29 -5.78 -1.80 -2.07
N PHE A 30 -5.90 -0.73 -2.86
CA PHE A 30 -6.32 -0.79 -4.26
C PHE A 30 -5.20 -0.21 -5.15
N PRO A 31 -4.39 -1.06 -5.81
CA PRO A 31 -3.24 -0.58 -6.56
C PRO A 31 -3.66 0.12 -7.87
N CYS A 32 -3.02 1.24 -8.17
CA CYS A 32 -3.09 1.86 -9.49
C CYS A 32 -1.90 1.36 -10.32
N ILE A 33 -2.12 0.31 -11.11
CA ILE A 33 -1.07 -0.30 -11.94
C ILE A 33 -0.86 0.52 -13.22
N GLU A 34 0.40 0.88 -13.48
CA GLU A 34 0.82 1.57 -14.70
C GLU A 34 0.41 0.81 -15.96
N SER A 35 0.03 1.53 -17.00
CA SER A 35 -0.48 0.91 -18.23
C SER A 35 0.54 -0.03 -18.89
N SER A 36 1.83 0.26 -18.78
CA SER A 36 2.92 -0.58 -19.29
C SER A 36 3.05 -1.93 -18.60
N ALA A 37 2.51 -2.07 -17.39
CA ALA A 37 2.53 -3.31 -16.61
C ALA A 37 1.23 -4.13 -16.75
N LYS A 38 0.26 -3.67 -17.57
CA LYS A 38 -0.96 -4.41 -17.85
C LYS A 38 -0.69 -5.41 -18.97
N SER A 39 -1.11 -6.65 -18.76
CA SER A 39 -1.05 -7.71 -19.76
C SER A 39 -2.38 -8.46 -19.83
N LEU A 40 -2.61 -9.18 -20.93
CA LEU A 40 -3.82 -9.99 -21.13
C LEU A 40 -3.98 -11.06 -20.04
N MET A 41 -2.86 -11.57 -19.52
CA MET A 41 -2.82 -12.62 -18.49
C MET A 41 -2.66 -12.06 -17.06
N ALA A 42 -2.68 -10.74 -16.91
CA ALA A 42 -2.57 -10.04 -15.63
C ALA A 42 -1.30 -10.40 -14.83
N ASP A 43 -0.14 -10.48 -15.50
CA ASP A 43 1.12 -10.95 -14.90
C ASP A 43 1.54 -10.13 -13.67
N ALA A 44 1.25 -8.83 -13.65
CA ALA A 44 1.56 -7.95 -12.52
C ALA A 44 0.79 -8.29 -11.22
N SER A 45 -0.27 -9.11 -11.29
CA SER A 45 -1.11 -9.44 -10.13
C SER A 45 -0.43 -10.36 -9.11
N TRP A 46 0.52 -11.18 -9.55
CA TRP A 46 1.21 -12.18 -8.72
C TRP A 46 2.71 -11.92 -8.58
N ASP A 47 3.24 -10.84 -9.17
CA ASP A 47 4.62 -10.41 -9.02
C ASP A 47 4.99 -10.20 -7.53
N PRO A 48 5.94 -10.96 -6.96
CA PRO A 48 6.39 -10.78 -5.57
C PRO A 48 6.97 -9.39 -5.28
N SER A 49 7.46 -8.71 -6.33
CA SER A 49 7.95 -7.34 -6.33
C SER A 49 6.88 -6.30 -6.72
N GLY A 50 5.64 -6.74 -6.95
CA GLY A 50 4.50 -5.90 -7.29
C GLY A 50 4.13 -4.86 -6.23
N LEU A 51 3.27 -3.91 -6.62
CA LEU A 51 2.92 -2.76 -5.78
C LEU A 51 2.29 -3.16 -4.44
N VAL A 52 1.32 -4.09 -4.44
CA VAL A 52 0.64 -4.54 -3.22
C VAL A 52 1.62 -5.29 -2.28
N PRO A 53 2.37 -6.33 -2.72
CA PRO A 53 3.34 -7.00 -1.86
C PRO A 53 4.40 -6.06 -1.26
N ARG A 54 4.93 -5.11 -2.05
CA ARG A 54 5.88 -4.09 -1.54
C ARG A 54 5.24 -3.21 -0.48
N THR A 55 4.02 -2.73 -0.71
CA THR A 55 3.30 -1.85 0.22
C THR A 55 3.00 -2.57 1.54
N VAL A 56 2.54 -3.82 1.49
CA VAL A 56 2.28 -4.63 2.69
C VAL A 56 3.55 -4.85 3.52
N ARG A 57 4.67 -5.20 2.88
CA ARG A 57 5.95 -5.35 3.59
C ARG A 57 6.40 -4.06 4.25
N ALA A 58 6.27 -2.93 3.55
CA ALA A 58 6.66 -1.62 4.08
C ALA A 58 5.79 -1.20 5.28
N LEU A 59 4.46 -1.34 5.18
CA LEU A 59 3.53 -1.07 6.28
C LEU A 59 3.86 -1.94 7.49
N LYS A 60 4.07 -3.25 7.28
CA LYS A 60 4.44 -4.16 8.37
C LYS A 60 5.73 -3.77 9.05
N LYS A 61 6.77 -3.43 8.26
CA LYS A 61 8.05 -2.97 8.78
C LYS A 61 7.89 -1.69 9.61
N ARG A 62 7.12 -0.72 9.11
CA ARG A 62 6.95 0.58 9.75
C ARG A 62 6.14 0.53 11.05
N LEU A 63 5.09 -0.30 11.09
CA LEU A 63 4.08 -0.29 12.16
C LEU A 63 4.21 -1.43 13.17
N PHE A 64 4.79 -2.57 12.80
CA PHE A 64 4.79 -3.77 13.66
C PHE A 64 6.19 -4.31 13.98
N LEU A 65 7.19 -4.09 13.10
CA LEU A 65 8.54 -4.62 13.32
C LEU A 65 9.48 -3.67 14.09
N ASN A 66 9.08 -2.41 14.28
CA ASN A 66 9.83 -1.40 15.04
C ASN A 66 9.23 -1.10 16.42
N SER A 67 8.25 -1.88 16.87
CA SER A 67 7.53 -1.69 18.13
C SER A 67 8.13 -2.49 19.29
N GLY A 68 9.40 -2.90 19.17
CA GLY A 68 10.19 -3.58 20.19
C GLY A 68 11.08 -2.62 20.97
#